data_AF-A0AAQ2FU90-F1
#
_entry.id   AF-A0AAQ2FU90-F1
#
_cell.length_a   1.000
_cell.length_b   1.000
_cell.length_c   1.000
_cell.angle_alpha   90.00
_cell.angle_beta   90.00
_cell.angle_gamma   90.00
#
_symmetry.space_group_name_H-M   'P 1'
#
loop_
_entity.id
_entity.type
_entity.pdbx_description
1 polymer ?
#
loop_
_entity_poly.entity_id
_entity_poly.type
_entity_poly.pdbx_seq_one_letter_code
_entity_poly.pdbx_strand_id
1 'polypeptide(L)'
;MNLTKKIKTYSLTLQNHSKNIIKDEKKMNFWIKLITLIIITILLAGCSKEEREANSLHESLMKDIEAIDALENNTSIIEKLTIYSQAKHKIERLRTRYAATKKGEELLENSILSSDLTAEDIISEALALEDRASDELSEIQIQRIIIDAIPTPEIRNHRLESHGISLARQGNIEEANEVIPSLQNSLSIAIVQLEVAKAYHRNSNIEAAKNISLEASDTISQYSLDEQFCSTINCENEEARKRFVEAELRLFRSELYSS
;
A
#
# COMPACT_ATOMS: atom_id res chain seq x y z
N MET A 1 -57.46 67.87 8.87
CA MET A 1 -56.14 67.20 8.88
C MET A 1 -55.94 66.50 7.54
N ASN A 2 -54.89 66.85 6.81
CA ASN A 2 -54.78 66.76 5.34
C ASN A 2 -54.73 65.32 4.78
N LEU A 3 -55.71 64.97 3.93
CA LEU A 3 -55.79 63.69 3.19
C LEU A 3 -54.52 63.41 2.36
N THR A 4 -53.91 64.48 1.83
CA THR A 4 -52.65 64.46 1.08
C THR A 4 -51.46 63.97 1.89
N LYS A 5 -51.42 64.20 3.22
CA LYS A 5 -50.36 63.64 4.07
C LYS A 5 -50.50 62.13 4.21
N LYS A 6 -51.72 61.60 4.40
CA LYS A 6 -51.98 60.15 4.50
C LYS A 6 -51.60 59.42 3.22
N ILE A 7 -51.98 59.93 2.05
CA ILE A 7 -51.67 59.29 0.75
C ILE A 7 -50.15 59.24 0.52
N LYS A 8 -49.41 60.30 0.86
CA LYS A 8 -47.95 60.33 0.72
C LYS A 8 -47.27 59.30 1.62
N THR A 9 -47.73 59.15 2.87
CA THR A 9 -47.21 58.15 3.82
C THR A 9 -47.47 56.71 3.35
N TYR A 10 -48.66 56.42 2.79
CA TYR A 10 -48.98 55.10 2.23
C TYR A 10 -48.13 54.76 0.99
N SER A 11 -47.88 55.73 0.09
CA SER A 11 -47.03 55.47 -1.09
C SER A 11 -45.56 55.18 -0.69
N LEU A 12 -45.06 55.85 0.34
CA LEU A 12 -43.69 55.66 0.87
C LEU A 12 -43.53 54.31 1.57
N THR A 13 -44.55 53.84 2.28
CA THR A 13 -44.54 52.50 2.90
C THR A 13 -44.61 51.39 1.86
N LEU A 14 -45.42 51.54 0.81
CA LEU A 14 -45.49 50.60 -0.31
C LEU A 14 -44.17 50.54 -1.11
N GLN A 15 -43.53 51.68 -1.39
CA GLN A 15 -42.21 51.70 -2.04
C GLN A 15 -41.10 51.07 -1.19
N ASN A 16 -41.12 51.27 0.13
CA ASN A 16 -40.15 50.63 1.02
C ASN A 16 -40.39 49.12 1.13
N HIS A 17 -41.64 48.67 1.13
CA HIS A 17 -41.93 47.23 1.13
C HIS A 17 -41.47 46.56 -0.17
N SER A 18 -41.74 47.19 -1.32
CA SER A 18 -41.27 46.69 -2.63
C SER A 18 -39.75 46.59 -2.71
N LYS A 19 -39.01 47.59 -2.21
CA LYS A 19 -37.54 47.56 -2.19
C LYS A 19 -36.97 46.45 -1.29
N ASN A 20 -37.63 46.14 -0.17
CA ASN A 20 -37.20 45.07 0.72
C ASN A 20 -37.43 43.69 0.10
N ILE A 21 -38.56 43.47 -0.58
CA ILE A 21 -38.84 42.21 -1.28
C ILE A 21 -37.79 41.94 -2.39
N ILE A 22 -37.46 42.95 -3.19
CA ILE A 22 -36.44 42.83 -4.25
C ILE A 22 -35.04 42.57 -3.67
N LYS A 23 -34.73 43.14 -2.49
CA LYS A 23 -33.46 42.93 -1.81
C LYS A 23 -33.36 41.50 -1.24
N ASP A 24 -34.46 40.98 -0.71
CA ASP A 24 -34.54 39.62 -0.17
C ASP A 24 -34.48 38.56 -1.29
N GLU A 25 -35.13 38.78 -2.44
CA GLU A 25 -35.00 37.90 -3.61
C GLU A 25 -33.57 37.86 -4.15
N LYS A 26 -32.89 39.01 -4.24
CA LYS A 26 -31.47 39.06 -4.67
C LYS A 26 -30.55 38.33 -3.69
N LYS A 27 -30.81 38.47 -2.39
CA LYS A 27 -30.04 37.78 -1.35
C LYS A 27 -30.27 36.27 -1.41
N MET A 28 -31.52 35.83 -1.59
CA MET A 28 -31.87 34.42 -1.70
C MET A 28 -31.27 33.77 -2.96
N ASN A 29 -31.31 34.45 -4.12
CA ASN A 29 -30.67 33.99 -5.35
C ASN A 29 -29.13 33.90 -5.24
N PHE A 30 -28.50 34.80 -4.47
CA PHE A 30 -27.07 34.72 -4.20
C PHE A 30 -26.72 33.48 -3.37
N TRP A 31 -27.49 33.19 -2.31
CA TRP A 31 -27.30 32.00 -1.48
C TRP A 31 -27.56 30.70 -2.24
N ILE A 32 -28.59 30.63 -3.08
CA ILE A 32 -28.86 29.46 -3.94
C ILE A 32 -27.69 29.22 -4.88
N LYS A 33 -27.16 30.26 -5.55
CA LYS A 33 -26.00 30.13 -6.43
C LYS A 33 -24.75 29.67 -5.69
N LEU A 34 -24.51 30.21 -4.49
CA LEU A 34 -23.37 29.82 -3.66
C LEU A 34 -23.45 28.36 -3.20
N ILE A 35 -24.63 27.91 -2.74
CA ILE A 35 -24.88 26.52 -2.33
C ILE A 35 -24.71 25.57 -3.53
N THR A 36 -25.26 25.94 -4.70
CA THR A 36 -25.13 25.13 -5.92
C THR A 36 -23.67 25.01 -6.35
N LEU A 37 -22.89 26.10 -6.26
CA LEU A 37 -21.46 26.08 -6.56
C LEU A 37 -20.69 25.17 -5.59
N ILE A 38 -21.01 25.22 -4.29
CA ILE A 38 -20.39 24.36 -3.26
C ILE A 38 -20.74 22.88 -3.49
N ILE A 39 -21.98 22.57 -3.83
CA ILE A 39 -22.40 21.20 -4.13
C ILE A 39 -21.71 20.70 -5.39
N ILE A 40 -21.60 21.52 -6.44
CA ILE A 40 -20.87 21.19 -7.67
C ILE A 40 -19.39 20.97 -7.38
N THR A 41 -18.73 21.80 -6.55
CA THR A 41 -17.33 21.59 -6.20
C THR A 41 -17.12 20.37 -5.30
N ILE A 42 -18.05 20.01 -4.42
CA ILE A 42 -18.00 18.77 -3.63
C ILE A 42 -18.20 17.54 -4.54
N LEU A 43 -19.12 17.62 -5.50
CA LEU A 43 -19.34 16.56 -6.50
C LEU A 43 -18.14 16.40 -7.45
N LEU A 44 -17.49 17.51 -7.84
CA LEU A 44 -16.29 17.49 -8.69
C LEU A 44 -15.00 17.15 -7.94
N ALA A 45 -14.93 17.38 -6.62
CA ALA A 45 -13.83 16.93 -5.76
C ALA A 45 -13.91 15.43 -5.42
N GLY A 46 -14.95 14.75 -5.90
CA GLY A 46 -15.32 13.38 -5.56
C GLY A 46 -14.55 12.27 -6.28
N CYS A 47 -13.28 12.45 -6.67
CA CYS A 47 -12.43 11.26 -6.85
C CYS A 47 -12.18 10.69 -5.45
N SER A 48 -12.88 9.60 -5.14
CA SER A 48 -12.69 8.87 -3.89
C SER A 48 -11.19 8.59 -3.67
N LYS A 49 -10.78 8.38 -2.42
CA LYS A 49 -9.40 7.98 -2.11
C LYS A 49 -8.98 6.77 -2.98
N GLU A 50 -9.88 5.81 -3.14
CA GLU A 50 -9.68 4.62 -3.96
C GLU A 50 -9.48 4.95 -5.44
N GLU A 51 -10.25 5.89 -6.01
CA GLU A 51 -10.09 6.33 -7.39
C GLU A 51 -8.72 7.01 -7.62
N ARG A 52 -8.25 7.83 -6.67
CA ARG A 52 -6.92 8.46 -6.76
C ARG A 52 -5.80 7.42 -6.70
N GLU A 53 -5.91 6.46 -5.80
CA GLU A 53 -4.94 5.37 -5.67
C GLU A 53 -4.93 4.48 -6.92
N ALA A 54 -6.11 4.15 -7.49
CA ALA A 54 -6.21 3.35 -8.70
C ALA A 54 -5.58 4.07 -9.91
N ASN A 55 -5.81 5.38 -10.06
CA ASN A 55 -5.19 6.17 -11.11
C ASN A 55 -3.65 6.22 -10.96
N SER A 56 -3.15 6.47 -9.76
CA SER A 56 -1.69 6.45 -9.50
C SER A 56 -1.07 5.07 -9.77
N LEU A 57 -1.77 4.00 -9.38
CA LEU A 57 -1.33 2.63 -9.63
C LEU A 57 -1.32 2.30 -11.14
N HIS A 58 -2.33 2.76 -11.88
CA HIS A 58 -2.40 2.60 -13.33
C HIS A 58 -1.31 3.39 -14.06
N GLU A 59 -1.05 4.64 -13.68
CA GLU A 59 0.09 5.40 -14.22
C GLU A 59 1.42 4.69 -13.97
N SER A 60 1.59 4.10 -12.77
CA SER A 60 2.77 3.30 -12.47
C SER A 60 2.81 1.97 -13.23
N LEU A 61 1.67 1.39 -13.59
CA LEU A 61 1.60 0.20 -14.46
C LEU A 61 2.05 0.58 -15.87
N MET A 62 1.57 1.69 -16.43
CA MET A 62 1.96 2.12 -17.78
C MET A 62 3.47 2.33 -17.93
N LYS A 63 4.15 2.80 -16.87
CA LYS A 63 5.63 2.87 -16.86
C LYS A 63 6.29 1.49 -16.93
N ASP A 64 5.72 0.48 -16.29
CA ASP A 64 6.23 -0.88 -16.40
C ASP A 64 5.98 -1.42 -17.80
N ILE A 65 4.84 -1.09 -18.43
CA ILE A 65 4.55 -1.49 -19.82
C ILE A 65 5.57 -0.88 -20.78
N GLU A 66 5.87 0.41 -20.62
CA GLU A 66 6.93 1.07 -21.40
C GLU A 66 8.30 0.42 -21.18
N ALA A 67 8.60 0.01 -19.94
CA ALA A 67 9.82 -0.72 -19.63
C ALA A 67 9.84 -2.11 -20.29
N ILE A 68 8.71 -2.82 -20.33
CA ILE A 68 8.55 -4.11 -21.00
C ILE A 68 8.77 -3.95 -22.51
N ASP A 69 8.16 -2.96 -23.15
CA ASP A 69 8.31 -2.69 -24.59
C ASP A 69 9.77 -2.33 -24.95
N ALA A 70 10.53 -1.80 -23.99
CA ALA A 70 11.94 -1.47 -24.15
C ALA A 70 12.90 -2.64 -23.84
N LEU A 71 12.41 -3.80 -23.39
CA LEU A 71 13.27 -4.94 -23.06
C LEU A 71 13.94 -5.51 -24.31
N GLU A 72 15.26 -5.63 -24.26
CA GLU A 72 16.03 -6.28 -25.31
C GLU A 72 16.08 -7.81 -25.08
N ASN A 73 16.34 -8.56 -26.15
CA ASN A 73 16.42 -10.03 -26.06
C ASN A 73 17.52 -10.50 -25.09
N ASN A 74 18.63 -9.76 -25.01
CA ASN A 74 19.78 -10.03 -24.13
C ASN A 74 19.59 -9.51 -22.69
N THR A 75 18.47 -8.84 -22.36
CA THR A 75 18.21 -8.41 -20.99
C THR A 75 18.18 -9.62 -20.04
N SER A 76 18.80 -9.46 -18.87
CA SER A 76 18.95 -10.54 -17.89
C SER A 76 17.61 -11.10 -17.43
N ILE A 77 17.58 -12.39 -17.05
CA ILE A 77 16.36 -13.04 -16.57
C ILE A 77 15.84 -12.38 -15.28
N ILE A 78 16.74 -11.90 -14.40
CA ILE A 78 16.41 -11.18 -13.17
C ILE A 78 15.62 -9.89 -13.48
N GLU A 79 16.11 -9.10 -14.43
CA GLU A 79 15.49 -7.83 -14.80
C GLU A 79 14.13 -8.04 -15.46
N LYS A 80 14.04 -9.02 -16.38
CA LYS A 80 12.75 -9.41 -17.00
C LYS A 80 11.76 -9.86 -15.93
N LEU A 81 12.15 -10.79 -15.07
CA LEU A 81 11.29 -11.30 -14.00
C LEU A 81 10.81 -10.18 -13.06
N THR A 82 11.71 -9.24 -12.72
CA THR A 82 11.37 -8.10 -11.85
C THR A 82 10.27 -7.23 -12.46
N ILE A 83 10.46 -6.77 -13.70
CA ILE A 83 9.53 -5.84 -14.36
C ILE A 83 8.19 -6.52 -14.63
N TYR A 84 8.20 -7.75 -15.14
CA TYR A 84 6.96 -8.51 -15.39
C TYR A 84 6.20 -8.81 -14.09
N SER A 85 6.90 -9.14 -13.00
CA SER A 85 6.26 -9.36 -11.69
C SER A 85 5.62 -8.08 -11.13
N GLN A 86 6.26 -6.92 -11.32
CA GLN A 86 5.71 -5.63 -10.92
C GLN A 86 4.41 -5.32 -11.68
N ALA A 87 4.44 -5.48 -13.02
CA ALA A 87 3.29 -5.26 -13.86
C ALA A 87 2.14 -6.22 -13.49
N LYS A 88 2.42 -7.53 -13.34
CA LYS A 88 1.47 -8.55 -12.90
C LYS A 88 0.77 -8.15 -11.60
N HIS A 89 1.52 -7.79 -10.55
CA HIS A 89 0.92 -7.40 -9.28
C HIS A 89 0.07 -6.13 -9.35
N LYS A 90 0.46 -5.15 -10.17
CA LYS A 90 -0.33 -3.94 -10.39
C LYS A 90 -1.64 -4.25 -11.13
N ILE A 91 -1.59 -5.09 -12.15
CA ILE A 91 -2.77 -5.59 -12.89
C ILE A 91 -3.72 -6.33 -11.95
N GLU A 92 -3.22 -7.31 -11.20
CA GLU A 92 -4.02 -8.09 -10.25
C GLU A 92 -4.70 -7.17 -9.22
N ARG A 93 -3.96 -6.18 -8.70
CA ARG A 93 -4.50 -5.24 -7.72
C ARG A 93 -5.56 -4.32 -8.32
N LEU A 94 -5.38 -3.82 -9.54
CA LEU A 94 -6.40 -3.05 -10.25
C LEU A 94 -7.68 -3.87 -10.48
N ARG A 95 -7.54 -5.13 -10.90
CA ARG A 95 -8.66 -6.06 -11.17
C ARG A 95 -9.40 -6.53 -9.93
N THR A 96 -8.75 -6.52 -8.77
CA THR A 96 -9.33 -7.03 -7.52
C THR A 96 -9.70 -5.91 -6.57
N ARG A 97 -8.70 -5.25 -5.99
CA ARG A 97 -8.90 -4.21 -4.95
C ARG A 97 -9.57 -2.97 -5.50
N TYR A 98 -9.28 -2.60 -6.75
CA TYR A 98 -9.82 -1.40 -7.39
C TYR A 98 -10.81 -1.70 -8.51
N ALA A 99 -11.40 -2.90 -8.50
CA ALA A 99 -12.31 -3.37 -9.56
C ALA A 99 -13.50 -2.42 -9.83
N ALA A 100 -13.98 -1.73 -8.80
CA ALA A 100 -15.11 -0.80 -8.87
C ALA A 100 -14.72 0.66 -9.15
N THR A 101 -13.43 0.91 -9.41
CA THR A 101 -12.93 2.22 -9.86
C THR A 101 -12.96 2.28 -11.38
N LYS A 102 -12.94 3.48 -11.96
CA LYS A 102 -12.96 3.63 -13.42
C LYS A 102 -11.83 2.85 -14.10
N LYS A 103 -10.63 2.88 -13.52
CA LYS A 103 -9.46 2.15 -14.04
C LYS A 103 -9.53 0.65 -13.86
N GLY A 104 -10.16 0.17 -12.78
CA GLY A 104 -10.44 -1.25 -12.61
C GLY A 104 -11.44 -1.76 -13.64
N GLU A 105 -12.54 -1.03 -13.85
CA GLU A 105 -13.56 -1.35 -14.86
C GLU A 105 -12.98 -1.35 -16.27
N GLU A 106 -12.24 -0.30 -16.65
CA GLU A 106 -11.56 -0.22 -17.96
C GLU A 106 -10.67 -1.45 -18.22
N LEU A 107 -9.91 -1.89 -17.21
CA LEU A 107 -8.99 -3.04 -17.33
C LEU A 107 -9.72 -4.41 -17.35
N LEU A 108 -10.91 -4.49 -16.78
CA LEU A 108 -11.76 -5.70 -16.81
C LEU A 108 -12.52 -5.82 -18.14
N GLU A 109 -12.98 -4.69 -18.69
CA GLU A 109 -13.71 -4.65 -19.98
C GLU A 109 -12.77 -4.72 -21.19
N ASN A 110 -11.58 -4.11 -21.08
CA ASN A 110 -10.57 -4.11 -22.12
C ASN A 110 -9.18 -4.35 -21.52
N SER A 111 -8.65 -5.55 -21.74
CA SER A 111 -7.34 -5.93 -21.19
C SER A 111 -6.15 -5.46 -22.01
N ILE A 112 -6.37 -4.75 -23.12
CA ILE A 112 -5.28 -4.22 -23.97
C ILE A 112 -4.59 -3.07 -23.25
N LEU A 113 -3.28 -3.20 -23.04
CA LEU A 113 -2.43 -2.25 -22.31
C LEU A 113 -1.49 -1.47 -23.25
N SER A 114 -1.00 -2.10 -24.32
CA SER A 114 -0.27 -1.45 -25.43
C SER A 114 -0.77 -1.99 -26.77
N SER A 115 -0.15 -1.62 -27.90
CA SER A 115 -0.60 -2.08 -29.23
C SER A 115 -0.65 -3.60 -29.38
N ASP A 116 0.23 -4.30 -28.66
CA ASP A 116 0.44 -5.74 -28.83
C ASP A 116 0.43 -6.53 -27.51
N LEU A 117 0.21 -5.87 -26.36
CA LEU A 117 0.19 -6.53 -25.05
C LEU A 117 -1.15 -6.40 -24.36
N THR A 118 -1.69 -7.56 -23.96
CA THR A 118 -2.82 -7.65 -23.03
C THR A 118 -2.34 -7.90 -21.59
N ALA A 119 -3.22 -7.65 -20.62
CA ALA A 119 -2.97 -8.00 -19.24
C ALA A 119 -2.74 -9.51 -19.04
N GLU A 120 -3.44 -10.36 -19.82
CA GLU A 120 -3.26 -11.81 -19.82
C GLU A 120 -1.88 -12.22 -20.35
N ASP A 121 -1.36 -11.54 -21.38
CA ASP A 121 -0.03 -11.79 -21.91
C ASP A 121 1.04 -11.51 -20.85
N ILE A 122 0.91 -10.39 -20.14
CA ILE A 122 1.85 -10.02 -19.06
C ILE A 122 1.80 -11.02 -17.92
N ILE A 123 0.61 -11.42 -17.47
CA ILE A 123 0.46 -12.40 -16.38
C ILE A 123 1.06 -13.75 -16.81
N SER A 124 0.78 -14.18 -18.03
CA SER A 124 1.27 -15.47 -18.56
C SER A 124 2.78 -15.47 -18.73
N GLU A 125 3.35 -14.38 -19.27
CA GLU A 125 4.79 -14.24 -19.47
C GLU A 125 5.53 -14.11 -18.13
N ALA A 126 4.95 -13.41 -17.14
CA ALA A 126 5.51 -13.37 -15.79
C ALA A 126 5.64 -14.78 -15.19
N LEU A 127 4.61 -15.62 -15.30
CA LEU A 127 4.66 -17.01 -14.84
C LEU A 127 5.67 -17.84 -15.64
N ALA A 128 5.74 -17.68 -16.96
CA ALA A 128 6.73 -18.37 -17.79
C ALA A 128 8.18 -17.90 -17.51
N LEU A 129 8.37 -16.66 -17.08
CA LEU A 129 9.66 -16.14 -16.61
C LEU A 129 10.03 -16.73 -15.25
N GLU A 130 9.08 -16.95 -14.33
CA GLU A 130 9.33 -17.67 -13.07
C GLU A 130 9.89 -19.08 -13.36
N ASP A 131 9.26 -19.80 -14.28
CA ASP A 131 9.73 -21.14 -14.69
C ASP A 131 11.12 -21.09 -15.35
N ARG A 132 11.35 -20.20 -16.32
CA ARG A 132 12.67 -20.06 -16.97
C ARG A 132 13.76 -19.57 -16.03
N ALA A 133 13.42 -18.72 -15.06
CA ALA A 133 14.37 -18.25 -14.07
C ALA A 133 14.91 -19.40 -13.20
N SER A 134 14.19 -20.52 -13.08
CA SER A 134 14.66 -21.70 -12.33
C SER A 134 15.88 -22.38 -12.96
N ASP A 135 16.18 -22.11 -14.24
CA ASP A 135 17.41 -22.58 -14.90
C ASP A 135 18.66 -21.83 -14.42
N GLU A 136 18.50 -20.62 -13.87
CA GLU A 136 19.60 -19.71 -13.50
C GLU A 136 19.61 -19.32 -12.01
N LEU A 137 18.45 -19.35 -11.35
CA LEU A 137 18.22 -18.86 -10.00
C LEU A 137 17.64 -19.96 -9.11
N SER A 138 17.97 -19.90 -7.83
CA SER A 138 17.29 -20.73 -6.82
C SER A 138 15.84 -20.28 -6.60
N GLU A 139 15.00 -21.20 -6.12
CA GLU A 139 13.61 -20.89 -5.74
C GLU A 139 13.53 -19.73 -4.72
N ILE A 140 14.48 -19.64 -3.78
CA ILE A 140 14.56 -18.58 -2.78
C ILE A 140 14.81 -17.21 -3.46
N GLN A 141 15.73 -17.16 -4.43
CA GLN A 141 16.00 -15.92 -5.17
C GLN A 141 14.80 -15.49 -6.01
N ILE A 142 14.12 -16.43 -6.68
CA ILE A 142 12.90 -16.16 -7.45
C ILE A 142 11.80 -15.60 -6.53
N GLN A 143 11.54 -16.27 -5.40
CA GLN A 143 10.56 -15.79 -4.42
C GLN A 143 10.88 -14.40 -3.90
N ARG A 144 12.16 -14.10 -3.63
CA ARG A 144 12.59 -12.76 -3.19
C ARG A 144 12.30 -11.70 -4.24
N ILE A 145 12.63 -11.95 -5.52
CA ILE A 145 12.35 -11.03 -6.63
C ILE A 145 10.84 -10.75 -6.74
N ILE A 146 10.00 -11.79 -6.66
CA ILE A 146 8.54 -11.65 -6.74
C ILE A 146 8.00 -10.84 -5.56
N ILE A 147 8.46 -11.11 -4.33
CA ILE A 147 8.03 -10.36 -3.15
C ILE A 147 8.43 -8.89 -3.27
N ASP A 148 9.66 -8.60 -3.69
CA ASP A 148 10.16 -7.23 -3.85
C ASP A 148 9.40 -6.46 -4.95
N ALA A 149 8.83 -7.17 -5.93
CA ALA A 149 7.98 -6.60 -6.97
C ALA A 149 6.58 -6.17 -6.48
N ILE A 150 6.15 -6.56 -5.27
CA ILE A 150 4.84 -6.17 -4.73
C ILE A 150 4.81 -4.64 -4.54
N PRO A 151 3.86 -3.91 -5.15
CA PRO A 151 3.86 -2.45 -5.17
C PRO A 151 3.43 -1.82 -3.84
N THR A 152 2.83 -2.61 -2.94
CA THR A 152 2.25 -2.12 -1.67
C THR A 152 3.18 -2.42 -0.51
N PRO A 153 3.79 -1.41 0.12
CA PRO A 153 4.79 -1.60 1.18
C PRO A 153 4.33 -2.50 2.32
N GLU A 154 3.09 -2.37 2.79
CA GLU A 154 2.56 -3.15 3.91
C GLU A 154 2.43 -4.64 3.55
N ILE A 155 1.95 -4.94 2.34
CA ILE A 155 1.83 -6.31 1.84
C ILE A 155 3.23 -6.89 1.60
N ARG A 156 4.13 -6.12 1.00
CA ARG A 156 5.52 -6.54 0.75
C ARG A 156 6.25 -6.84 2.06
N ASN A 157 6.18 -5.94 3.04
CA ASN A 157 6.79 -6.13 4.36
C ASN A 157 6.24 -7.38 5.05
N HIS A 158 4.93 -7.59 5.03
CA HIS A 158 4.32 -8.79 5.60
C HIS A 158 4.77 -10.10 4.90
N ARG A 159 4.90 -10.07 3.56
CA ARG A 159 5.39 -11.21 2.78
C ARG A 159 6.87 -11.49 3.03
N LEU A 160 7.70 -10.45 3.11
CA LEU A 160 9.12 -10.56 3.48
C LEU A 160 9.26 -11.16 4.88
N GLU A 161 8.49 -10.67 5.87
CA GLU A 161 8.50 -11.21 7.23
C GLU A 161 8.20 -12.72 7.22
N SER A 162 7.10 -13.10 6.55
CA SER A 162 6.70 -14.51 6.44
C SER A 162 7.75 -15.37 5.75
N HIS A 163 8.38 -14.85 4.70
CA HIS A 163 9.44 -15.53 3.97
C HIS A 163 10.69 -15.72 4.84
N GLY A 164 11.16 -14.66 5.52
CA GLY A 164 12.30 -14.73 6.44
C GLY A 164 12.07 -15.71 7.60
N ILE A 165 10.87 -15.71 8.20
CA ILE A 165 10.48 -16.71 9.21
C ILE A 165 10.57 -18.13 8.64
N SER A 166 10.02 -18.35 7.44
CA SER A 166 10.03 -19.68 6.81
C SER A 166 11.45 -20.18 6.56
N LEU A 167 12.32 -19.33 6.00
CA LEU A 167 13.73 -19.63 5.75
C LEU A 167 14.45 -20.02 7.05
N ALA A 168 14.33 -19.20 8.10
CA ALA A 168 14.95 -19.47 9.39
C ALA A 168 14.43 -20.78 10.02
N ARG A 169 13.15 -21.11 9.84
CA ARG A 169 12.57 -22.36 10.35
C ARG A 169 13.09 -23.59 9.61
N GLN A 170 13.33 -23.47 8.31
CA GLN A 170 13.91 -24.52 7.46
C GLN A 170 15.42 -24.68 7.66
N GLY A 171 16.09 -23.73 8.32
CA GLY A 171 17.53 -23.75 8.55
C GLY A 171 18.36 -23.04 7.47
N ASN A 172 17.71 -22.31 6.55
CA ASN A 172 18.34 -21.43 5.56
C ASN A 172 18.65 -20.09 6.24
N ILE A 173 19.66 -20.09 7.12
CA ILE A 173 19.90 -18.99 8.06
C ILE A 173 20.46 -17.76 7.35
N GLU A 174 21.38 -17.97 6.40
CA GLU A 174 22.02 -16.94 5.60
C GLU A 174 20.96 -16.17 4.79
N GLU A 175 20.09 -16.87 4.08
CA GLU A 175 19.03 -16.26 3.28
C GLU A 175 17.99 -15.55 4.17
N ALA A 176 17.67 -16.12 5.35
CA ALA A 176 16.80 -15.44 6.32
C ALA A 176 17.40 -14.13 6.83
N ASN A 177 18.73 -14.07 7.05
CA ASN A 177 19.43 -12.85 7.43
C ASN A 177 19.37 -11.79 6.31
N GLU A 178 19.50 -12.20 5.05
CA GLU A 178 19.42 -11.29 3.90
C GLU A 178 18.03 -10.67 3.70
N VAL A 179 16.98 -11.22 4.33
CA VAL A 179 15.65 -10.60 4.34
C VAL A 179 15.58 -9.37 5.25
N ILE A 180 16.31 -9.38 6.36
CA ILE A 180 16.19 -8.37 7.43
C ILE A 180 16.36 -6.93 6.92
N PRO A 181 17.38 -6.59 6.10
CA PRO A 181 17.58 -5.21 5.62
C PRO A 181 16.46 -4.68 4.71
N SER A 182 15.63 -5.55 4.15
CA SER A 182 14.51 -5.16 3.28
C SER A 182 13.19 -4.98 4.02
N LEU A 183 13.12 -5.37 5.29
CA LEU A 183 11.96 -5.11 6.14
C LEU A 183 11.91 -3.63 6.51
N GLN A 184 10.71 -3.05 6.47
CA GLN A 184 10.49 -1.62 6.70
C GLN A 184 9.92 -1.32 8.08
N ASN A 185 9.39 -2.35 8.77
CA ASN A 185 8.79 -2.26 10.10
C ASN A 185 9.70 -2.92 11.15
N SER A 186 9.94 -2.24 12.27
CA SER A 186 10.87 -2.72 13.30
C SER A 186 10.36 -3.97 14.01
N LEU A 187 9.04 -4.12 14.21
CA LEU A 187 8.46 -5.33 14.79
C LEU A 187 8.68 -6.54 13.87
N SER A 188 8.49 -6.40 12.55
CA SER A 188 8.81 -7.45 11.58
C SER A 188 10.29 -7.84 11.59
N ILE A 189 11.19 -6.85 11.69
CA ILE A 189 12.64 -7.09 11.82
C ILE A 189 12.92 -7.94 13.06
N ALA A 190 12.41 -7.54 14.23
CA ALA A 190 12.63 -8.25 15.48
C ALA A 190 12.07 -9.69 15.45
N ILE A 191 10.95 -9.90 14.77
CA ILE A 191 10.35 -11.24 14.58
C ILE A 191 11.29 -12.13 13.76
N VAL A 192 11.77 -11.66 12.61
CA VAL A 192 12.67 -12.44 11.76
C VAL A 192 14.00 -12.70 12.48
N GLN A 193 14.58 -11.70 13.15
CA GLN A 193 15.79 -11.86 13.96
C GLN A 193 15.60 -12.92 15.06
N LEU A 194 14.47 -12.92 15.77
CA LEU A 194 14.19 -13.95 16.78
C LEU A 194 14.18 -15.37 16.16
N GLU A 195 13.54 -15.55 15.00
CA GLU A 195 13.51 -16.85 14.32
C GLU A 195 14.89 -17.27 13.80
N VAL A 196 15.69 -16.33 13.30
CA VAL A 196 17.11 -16.55 12.94
C VAL A 196 17.92 -16.97 14.16
N ALA A 197 17.76 -16.29 15.30
CA ALA A 197 18.48 -16.63 16.52
C ALA A 197 18.13 -18.06 17.00
N LYS A 198 16.85 -18.44 16.95
CA LYS A 198 16.41 -19.82 17.21
C LYS A 198 16.99 -20.82 16.22
N ALA A 199 17.18 -20.44 14.96
CA ALA A 199 17.80 -21.30 13.95
C ALA A 199 19.29 -21.53 14.24
N TYR A 200 20.03 -20.48 14.58
CA TYR A 200 21.42 -20.61 15.03
C TYR A 200 21.54 -21.49 16.28
N HIS A 201 20.63 -21.33 17.24
CA HIS A 201 20.59 -22.18 18.44
C HIS A 201 20.38 -23.66 18.08
N ARG A 202 19.42 -23.96 17.19
CA ARG A 202 19.19 -25.33 16.69
C ARG A 202 20.41 -25.91 15.98
N ASN A 203 21.19 -25.07 15.31
CA ASN A 203 22.46 -25.46 14.66
C ASN A 203 23.66 -25.42 15.63
N SER A 204 23.43 -25.31 16.94
CA SER A 204 24.47 -25.26 17.99
C SER A 204 25.45 -24.09 17.87
N ASN A 205 25.13 -23.06 17.08
CA ASN A 205 25.91 -21.83 17.03
C ASN A 205 25.41 -20.84 18.11
N ILE A 206 25.77 -21.14 19.36
CA ILE A 206 25.27 -20.43 20.54
C ILE A 206 25.69 -18.95 20.56
N GLU A 207 26.89 -18.63 20.09
CA GLU A 207 27.39 -17.26 20.05
C GLU A 207 26.59 -16.40 19.06
N ALA A 208 26.37 -16.90 17.83
CA ALA A 208 25.53 -16.21 16.85
C ALA A 208 24.08 -16.08 17.34
N ALA A 209 23.53 -17.13 17.95
CA ALA A 209 22.19 -17.09 18.54
C ALA A 209 22.08 -16.00 19.63
N LYS A 210 23.08 -15.87 20.50
CA LYS A 210 23.13 -14.81 21.52
C LYS A 210 23.18 -13.43 20.89
N ASN A 211 24.06 -13.21 19.92
CA ASN A 211 24.22 -11.92 19.24
C ASN A 211 22.91 -11.48 18.56
N ILE A 212 22.32 -12.33 17.71
CA ILE A 212 21.07 -12.00 17.02
C ILE A 212 19.90 -11.83 18.00
N SER A 213 19.85 -12.60 19.10
CA SER A 213 18.81 -12.41 20.12
C SER A 213 18.91 -11.06 20.85
N LEU A 214 20.12 -10.50 20.97
CA LEU A 214 20.34 -9.16 21.51
C LEU A 214 19.88 -8.10 20.52
N GLU A 215 20.23 -8.24 19.24
CA GLU A 215 19.76 -7.35 18.18
C GLU A 215 18.22 -7.32 18.12
N ALA A 216 17.57 -8.48 18.15
CA ALA A 216 16.11 -8.58 18.20
C ALA A 216 15.50 -7.86 19.42
N SER A 217 16.17 -7.96 20.58
CA SER A 217 15.77 -7.29 21.81
C SER A 217 15.91 -5.77 21.71
N ASP A 218 16.96 -5.28 21.05
CA ASP A 218 17.19 -3.86 20.87
C ASP A 218 16.18 -3.29 19.86
N THR A 219 15.95 -3.99 18.74
CA THR A 219 14.96 -3.58 17.73
C THR A 219 13.54 -3.52 18.30
N ILE A 220 13.09 -4.55 19.03
CA ILE A 220 11.72 -4.54 19.61
C ILE A 220 11.55 -3.44 20.67
N SER A 221 12.63 -3.08 21.37
CA SER A 221 12.60 -1.98 22.35
C SER A 221 12.41 -0.61 21.71
N GLN A 222 12.91 -0.45 20.48
CA GLN A 222 12.81 0.78 19.69
C GLN A 222 11.50 0.86 18.89
N TYR A 223 10.82 -0.28 18.68
CA TYR A 223 9.57 -0.32 17.93
C TYR A 223 8.46 0.53 18.57
N SER A 224 7.82 1.34 17.72
CA SER A 224 6.70 2.21 18.09
C SER A 224 5.41 1.85 17.33
N LEU A 225 4.26 1.96 18.01
CA LEU A 225 2.95 1.66 17.42
C LEU A 225 2.50 2.66 16.34
N ASP A 226 3.20 3.79 16.22
CA ASP A 226 2.95 4.84 15.23
C ASP A 226 3.91 4.80 14.03
N GLU A 227 4.66 3.72 13.86
CA GLU A 227 5.46 3.51 12.65
C GLU A 227 4.59 3.60 11.39
N GLN A 228 5.16 4.16 10.33
CA GLN A 228 4.46 4.42 9.06
C GLN A 228 3.87 3.15 8.44
N PHE A 229 4.53 2.02 8.64
CA PHE A 229 4.11 0.72 8.13
C PHE A 229 3.92 -0.24 9.30
N CYS A 230 2.87 -1.04 9.24
CA CYS A 230 2.59 -2.06 10.23
C CYS A 230 3.24 -3.39 9.83
N SER A 231 3.48 -4.26 10.82
CA SER A 231 3.97 -5.62 10.58
C SER A 231 2.91 -6.51 9.92
N THR A 232 1.63 -6.12 9.98
CA THR A 232 0.49 -6.74 9.30
C THR A 232 -0.14 -5.83 8.25
N ILE A 233 -0.99 -6.39 7.38
CA ILE A 233 -1.70 -5.65 6.32
C ILE A 233 -2.68 -4.62 6.89
N ASN A 234 -3.30 -4.88 8.05
CA ASN A 234 -4.37 -4.05 8.61
C ASN A 234 -4.00 -3.33 9.92
N CYS A 235 -2.76 -3.45 10.40
CA CYS A 235 -2.29 -2.87 11.67
C CYS A 235 -3.06 -3.34 12.92
N GLU A 236 -3.97 -4.28 12.77
CA GLU A 236 -4.73 -4.79 13.90
C GLU A 236 -3.82 -5.70 14.72
N ASN A 237 -3.82 -5.51 16.03
CA ASN A 237 -3.08 -6.33 16.99
C ASN A 237 -1.55 -6.13 17.03
N GLU A 238 -0.99 -5.06 16.45
CA GLU A 238 0.45 -4.77 16.55
C GLU A 238 0.96 -4.79 18.01
N GLU A 239 0.20 -4.22 18.95
CA GLU A 239 0.56 -4.25 20.37
C GLU A 239 0.58 -5.67 20.96
N ALA A 240 -0.39 -6.50 20.60
CA ALA A 240 -0.44 -7.88 21.05
C ALA A 240 0.72 -8.71 20.46
N ARG A 241 1.05 -8.48 19.18
CA ARG A 241 2.20 -9.09 18.51
C ARG A 241 3.51 -8.67 19.18
N LYS A 242 3.69 -7.37 19.47
CA LYS A 242 4.86 -6.87 20.21
C LYS A 242 5.04 -7.61 21.53
N ARG A 243 3.99 -7.68 22.35
CA ARG A 243 4.04 -8.37 23.66
C ARG A 243 4.37 -9.85 23.53
N PHE A 244 3.84 -10.51 22.49
CA PHE A 244 4.17 -11.90 22.20
C PHE A 244 5.66 -12.08 21.90
N VAL A 245 6.22 -11.25 21.03
CA VAL A 245 7.65 -11.28 20.66
C VAL A 245 8.54 -10.98 21.86
N GLU A 246 8.20 -9.99 22.69
CA GLU A 246 8.92 -9.67 23.93
C GLU A 246 8.93 -10.85 24.91
N ALA A 247 7.77 -11.50 25.10
CA ALA A 247 7.66 -12.66 25.96
C ALA A 247 8.50 -13.85 25.44
N GLU A 248 8.46 -14.09 24.13
CA GLU A 248 9.19 -15.18 23.50
C GLU A 248 10.71 -14.94 23.51
N LEU A 249 11.17 -13.72 23.22
CA LEU A 249 12.57 -13.32 23.37
C LEU A 249 13.08 -13.54 24.80
N ARG A 250 12.27 -13.19 25.81
CA ARG A 250 12.63 -13.38 27.20
C ARG A 250 12.83 -14.85 27.55
N LEU A 251 11.89 -15.71 27.13
CA LEU A 251 11.97 -17.15 27.36
C LEU A 251 13.18 -17.76 26.65
N PHE A 252 13.32 -17.46 25.36
CA PHE A 252 14.42 -17.99 24.53
C PHE A 252 15.79 -17.57 25.05
N ARG A 253 15.95 -16.31 25.48
CA ARG A 253 17.21 -15.86 26.11
C ARG A 253 17.46 -16.59 27.43
N SER A 254 16.44 -16.78 28.28
CA SER A 254 16.62 -17.53 29.53
C SER A 254 17.17 -18.94 29.27
N GLU A 255 16.71 -19.60 28.21
CA GLU A 255 17.24 -20.89 27.76
C GLU A 255 18.69 -20.78 27.29
N LEU A 256 18.98 -19.88 26.33
CA LEU A 256 20.31 -19.66 25.74
C LEU A 256 21.43 -19.34 26.74
N TYR A 257 21.11 -18.66 27.85
CA TYR A 257 22.10 -18.30 28.87
C TYR A 257 22.19 -19.33 30.00
N SER A 258 21.29 -20.33 30.02
CA SER A 258 21.33 -21.44 30.98
C SER A 258 22.04 -22.68 30.43
N SER A 259 22.17 -22.79 29.10
CA SER A 259 22.96 -23.80 28.37
C SER A 259 24.44 -23.43 28.30
#